data_AF-A4G705-F1
#
_entry.id   AF-A4G705-F1
#
_cell.length_a   1.000
_cell.length_b   1.000
_cell.length_c   1.000
_cell.angle_alpha   90.00
_cell.angle_beta   90.00
_cell.angle_gamma   90.00
#
_symmetry.space_group_name_H-M   'P 1'
#
loop_
_entity.id
_entity.type
_entity.pdbx_description
1 polymer ?
#
loop_
_entity_poly.entity_id
_entity_poly.type
_entity_poly.pdbx_seq_one_letter_code
_entity_poly.pdbx_strand_id
1 'polypeptide(L)'
;MPLPKLPTKPAALLSPQDYPKADKDKIVKALTLIEPTARQSHTAPAPAPVRAKIIDKAPAEKPRAVSAQTVALAPKSGARRPLDKSGIKKLFVLDTNVLMHDPTSLFRFEEHDVYLPMMTLEELDDHKKGMSEVARSARQVSRSLDALVSGVEENAIDEGIPLSKLGNKDAKGRLFFQTKLQNMTLPEGLPMGKADNQILGVVRALEAQYPGRPIVLVSKDINMRIKARAMGLPAEEYLNDHVLEDTDLLYSGIMQLPDDFWIKHAKGMESWQENKHGTGYTFYRLSGPVVPTMLVNQFVYMEPRNGEASFYGQVRQINGKTAVLQTLRDYAHMKNSVWGVTARNREQNFALNLLMDPECDFVTLLGQAGTGKTLLALAAGLAQVLETKLYSEIIVTRVTVPVGEDIGFLPGTEEEKMSPWMGAFDDNLEVLNKSDNDAGEWGRAATQDLIRSRIKIKSLNFMRGRTFVNKFLIIDEAQNLTPKQMKTLVTRAGPGTKIICLGNIAQIDTPYLTEGSSGLTYVVDRFKGWGHSGHVTLARGERSRLADHASEVL
;
A
#
# COMPACT_ATOMS: atom_id res chain seq x y z
N MET A 1 -0.83 -33.23 34.66
CA MET A 1 -1.48 -34.52 34.30
C MET A 1 -0.69 -35.15 33.16
N PRO A 2 -0.55 -36.49 33.08
CA PRO A 2 0.07 -37.11 31.91
C PRO A 2 -0.85 -36.94 30.69
N LEU A 3 -0.25 -36.65 29.53
CA LEU A 3 -0.97 -36.44 28.27
C LEU A 3 -1.47 -37.77 27.69
N PRO A 4 -2.62 -37.80 26.99
CA PRO A 4 -3.12 -38.99 26.32
C PRO A 4 -2.18 -39.39 25.16
N LYS A 5 -2.16 -40.69 24.83
CA LYS A 5 -1.32 -41.21 23.75
C LYS A 5 -1.79 -40.67 22.38
N LEU A 6 -0.82 -40.29 21.54
CA LEU A 6 -1.09 -39.73 20.21
C LEU A 6 -1.78 -40.77 19.28
N PRO A 7 -2.81 -40.35 18.51
CA PRO A 7 -3.49 -41.23 17.57
C PRO A 7 -2.60 -41.60 16.38
N THR A 8 -2.67 -42.85 15.95
CA THR A 8 -1.81 -43.43 14.91
C THR A 8 -2.38 -43.29 13.48
N LYS A 9 -3.51 -42.59 13.29
CA LYS A 9 -4.08 -42.28 11.97
C LYS A 9 -4.68 -40.87 11.92
N PRO A 10 -4.63 -40.17 10.75
CA PRO A 10 -5.23 -38.84 10.60
C PRO A 10 -6.75 -38.88 10.82
N ALA A 11 -7.28 -37.88 11.55
CA ALA A 11 -8.71 -37.68 11.84
C ALA A 11 -9.42 -38.74 12.72
N ALA A 12 -8.67 -39.55 13.50
CA ALA A 12 -9.28 -40.38 14.54
C ALA A 12 -9.73 -39.54 15.76
N LEU A 13 -11.01 -39.65 16.13
CA LEU A 13 -11.57 -39.07 17.36
C LEU A 13 -11.21 -39.97 18.55
N LEU A 14 -10.58 -39.41 19.59
CA LEU A 14 -10.28 -40.12 20.84
C LEU A 14 -11.55 -40.30 21.68
N SER A 15 -11.74 -41.50 22.22
CA SER A 15 -12.86 -41.81 23.10
C SER A 15 -12.56 -41.40 24.55
N PRO A 16 -13.58 -41.22 25.42
CA PRO A 16 -13.37 -40.85 26.83
C PRO A 16 -12.49 -41.84 27.63
N GLN A 17 -12.30 -43.06 27.14
CA GLN A 17 -11.47 -44.10 27.77
C GLN A 17 -9.97 -43.95 27.46
N ASP A 18 -9.62 -43.18 26.42
CA ASP A 18 -8.24 -42.92 26.00
C ASP A 18 -7.54 -41.85 26.86
N TYR A 19 -8.28 -41.24 27.79
CA TYR A 19 -7.76 -40.30 28.77
C TYR A 19 -7.40 -41.04 30.08
N PRO A 20 -6.17 -40.88 30.61
CA PRO A 20 -5.80 -41.52 31.86
C PRO A 20 -6.64 -40.96 33.02
N LYS A 21 -7.22 -41.86 33.83
CA LYS A 21 -7.98 -41.48 35.04
C LYS A 21 -7.03 -40.87 36.08
N ALA A 22 -7.43 -39.74 36.67
CA ALA A 22 -6.66 -39.06 37.71
C ALA A 22 -6.63 -39.90 39.00
N ASP A 23 -5.43 -40.15 39.52
CA ASP A 23 -5.22 -40.75 40.85
C ASP A 23 -5.80 -39.84 41.94
N LYS A 24 -6.73 -40.36 42.74
CA LYS A 24 -7.48 -39.58 43.74
C LYS A 24 -6.70 -39.24 45.02
N ASP A 25 -5.47 -39.71 45.18
CA ASP A 25 -4.71 -39.59 46.44
C ASP A 25 -3.42 -38.73 46.36
N LYS A 26 -3.34 -37.75 45.45
CA LYS A 26 -2.27 -36.74 45.49
C LYS A 26 -2.82 -35.32 45.58
N ILE A 27 -2.62 -34.70 46.75
CA ILE A 27 -2.86 -33.27 46.98
C ILE A 27 -1.90 -32.47 46.09
N VAL A 28 -2.46 -31.75 45.11
CA VAL A 28 -1.71 -30.85 44.23
C VAL A 28 -1.56 -29.50 44.93
N LYS A 29 -0.31 -29.10 45.25
CA LYS A 29 -0.01 -27.76 45.80
C LYS A 29 -0.38 -26.67 44.79
N ALA A 30 -1.09 -25.64 45.25
CA ALA A 30 -1.42 -24.46 44.47
C ALA A 30 -0.14 -23.74 43.98
N LEU A 31 -0.13 -23.36 42.70
CA LEU A 31 0.89 -22.48 42.12
C LEU A 31 0.67 -21.06 42.65
N THR A 32 1.60 -20.60 43.48
CA THR A 32 1.65 -19.22 43.99
C THR A 32 2.13 -18.26 42.89
N LEU A 33 1.35 -17.19 42.68
CA LEU A 33 1.75 -16.02 41.91
C LEU A 33 3.00 -15.40 42.55
N ILE A 34 4.02 -15.13 41.74
CA ILE A 34 5.27 -14.49 42.17
C ILE A 34 5.04 -12.97 42.16
N GLU A 35 4.97 -12.36 43.34
CA GLU A 35 5.08 -10.91 43.51
C GLU A 35 6.56 -10.47 43.43
N PRO A 36 6.87 -9.30 42.84
CA PRO A 36 8.24 -8.80 42.75
C PRO A 36 8.72 -8.33 44.13
N THR A 37 9.81 -8.94 44.58
CA THR A 37 10.44 -8.68 45.88
C THR A 37 11.21 -7.36 45.88
N ALA A 38 10.94 -6.54 46.90
CA ALA A 38 11.71 -5.36 47.26
C ALA A 38 13.16 -5.72 47.62
N ARG A 39 14.14 -5.05 47.00
CA ARG A 39 15.54 -5.12 47.44
C ARG A 39 15.80 -4.06 48.50
N GLN A 40 16.18 -4.51 49.70
CA GLN A 40 16.72 -3.65 50.75
C GLN A 40 18.12 -3.15 50.44
N SER A 41 18.36 -1.96 50.93
CA SER A 41 19.50 -1.07 50.81
C SER A 41 20.78 -1.58 51.49
N HIS A 42 21.90 -1.55 50.76
CA HIS A 42 23.23 -1.38 51.36
C HIS A 42 23.78 0.00 50.98
N THR A 43 24.28 0.71 51.98
CA THR A 43 24.78 2.08 51.96
C THR A 43 26.21 2.18 51.44
N ALA A 44 26.47 3.19 50.59
CA ALA A 44 27.79 3.75 50.27
C ALA A 44 27.61 5.23 49.87
N PRO A 45 28.63 6.11 50.01
CA PRO A 45 28.47 7.45 50.55
C PRO A 45 28.09 8.55 49.55
N ALA A 46 27.53 9.64 50.09
CA ALA A 46 27.00 10.80 49.36
C ALA A 46 28.09 11.68 48.72
N PRO A 47 27.84 12.26 47.53
CA PRO A 47 28.60 13.41 47.05
C PRO A 47 27.98 14.72 47.56
N ALA A 48 28.87 15.66 47.92
CA ALA A 48 28.57 16.98 48.48
C ALA A 48 27.97 17.96 47.44
N PRO A 49 27.27 19.04 47.88
CA PRO A 49 26.56 19.95 46.99
C PRO A 49 27.51 21.00 46.40
N VAL A 50 27.45 21.20 45.08
CA VAL A 50 28.14 22.33 44.43
C VAL A 50 27.14 23.42 44.08
N ARG A 51 27.40 24.56 44.71
CA ARG A 51 26.66 25.83 44.70
C ARG A 51 26.83 26.52 43.34
N ALA A 52 25.73 27.01 42.77
CA ALA A 52 25.73 27.84 41.57
C ALA A 52 26.50 29.16 41.81
N LYS A 53 27.43 29.49 40.90
CA LYS A 53 28.04 30.81 40.77
C LYS A 53 27.63 31.45 39.45
N ILE A 54 27.06 32.64 39.58
CA ILE A 54 26.79 33.61 38.52
C ILE A 54 28.12 34.22 38.09
N ILE A 55 28.39 34.26 36.77
CA ILE A 55 29.40 35.15 36.15
C ILE A 55 28.82 35.68 34.82
N ASP A 56 29.19 36.93 34.54
CA ASP A 56 28.53 37.97 33.76
C ASP A 56 28.42 37.83 32.24
N LYS A 57 27.47 38.62 31.70
CA LYS A 57 27.21 38.94 30.29
C LYS A 57 28.39 39.64 29.61
N ALA A 58 28.71 39.17 28.40
CA ALA A 58 29.35 39.95 27.33
C ALA A 58 28.52 39.82 26.02
N PRO A 59 28.58 40.82 25.11
CA PRO A 59 27.42 41.24 24.31
C PRO A 59 27.14 40.43 23.05
N ALA A 60 25.86 40.44 22.67
CA ALA A 60 25.27 39.73 21.54
C ALA A 60 25.84 40.20 20.19
N GLU A 61 26.35 39.23 19.43
CA GLU A 61 26.62 39.38 18.00
C GLU A 61 25.31 39.18 17.23
N LYS A 62 24.99 40.13 16.32
CA LYS A 62 23.76 40.16 15.54
C LYS A 62 23.69 38.96 14.59
N PRO A 63 22.51 38.30 14.43
CA PRO A 63 22.36 37.27 13.41
C PRO A 63 22.48 37.91 12.02
N ARG A 64 23.49 37.46 11.27
CA ARG A 64 23.72 37.84 9.88
C ARG A 64 22.65 37.17 9.02
N ALA A 65 21.85 37.99 8.33
CA ALA A 65 20.85 37.54 7.38
C ALA A 65 21.50 36.68 6.29
N VAL A 66 21.09 35.42 6.18
CA VAL A 66 21.39 34.59 5.01
C VAL A 66 20.22 34.76 4.06
N SER A 67 20.48 35.49 2.98
CA SER A 67 19.59 35.67 1.84
C SER A 67 19.25 34.30 1.24
N ALA A 68 17.99 33.88 1.36
CA ALA A 68 17.45 32.78 0.59
C ALA A 68 17.38 33.22 -0.89
N GLN A 69 18.40 32.88 -1.67
CA GLN A 69 18.29 32.89 -3.13
C GLN A 69 17.38 31.74 -3.53
N THR A 70 16.21 32.10 -4.04
CA THR A 70 15.27 31.23 -4.75
C THR A 70 15.92 30.68 -6.00
N VAL A 71 16.43 29.45 -5.95
CA VAL A 71 16.73 28.68 -7.15
C VAL A 71 15.41 28.13 -7.68
N ALA A 72 14.94 28.71 -8.79
CA ALA A 72 13.80 28.21 -9.54
C ALA A 72 14.08 26.77 -10.01
N LEU A 73 13.35 25.80 -9.44
CA LEU A 73 13.33 24.43 -9.93
C LEU A 73 12.34 24.33 -11.09
N ALA A 74 12.88 24.38 -12.31
CA ALA A 74 12.19 23.93 -13.51
C ALA A 74 11.88 22.43 -13.39
N PRO A 75 10.76 21.94 -13.94
CA PRO A 75 10.39 20.52 -13.86
C PRO A 75 11.41 19.71 -14.67
N LYS A 76 12.26 18.95 -13.98
CA LYS A 76 13.10 17.95 -14.63
C LYS A 76 12.25 16.73 -14.93
N SER A 77 11.95 16.54 -16.21
CA SER A 77 11.48 15.29 -16.78
C SER A 77 12.35 14.12 -16.30
N GLY A 78 11.68 13.01 -15.94
CA GLY A 78 12.22 11.71 -15.52
C GLY A 78 13.74 11.57 -15.54
N ALA A 79 14.32 11.45 -14.34
CA ALA A 79 15.71 11.04 -14.20
C ALA A 79 15.83 9.58 -14.65
N ARG A 80 16.07 9.39 -15.95
CA ARG A 80 16.78 8.22 -16.47
C ARG A 80 18.02 8.00 -15.59
N ARG A 81 18.24 6.76 -15.18
CA ARG A 81 19.52 6.30 -14.64
C ARG A 81 20.62 6.90 -15.54
N PRO A 82 21.67 7.55 -15.00
CA PRO A 82 22.69 8.14 -15.84
C PRO A 82 23.30 7.02 -16.67
N LEU A 83 23.03 7.05 -17.98
CA LEU A 83 23.69 6.20 -18.98
C LEU A 83 25.17 6.19 -18.65
N ASP A 84 25.74 5.00 -18.48
CA ASP A 84 27.17 4.84 -18.32
C ASP A 84 27.82 5.46 -19.57
N LYS A 85 28.47 6.62 -19.39
CA LYS A 85 29.02 7.45 -20.47
C LYS A 85 30.13 6.74 -21.28
N SER A 86 30.46 5.51 -20.93
CA SER A 86 31.44 4.68 -21.62
C SER A 86 30.94 4.07 -22.94
N GLY A 87 29.61 3.95 -23.14
CA GLY A 87 29.05 3.29 -24.33
C GLY A 87 29.34 1.78 -24.41
N ILE A 88 29.88 1.18 -23.34
CA ILE A 88 30.24 -0.24 -23.28
C ILE A 88 29.03 -1.05 -22.82
N LYS A 89 28.66 -2.07 -23.60
CA LYS A 89 27.59 -3.01 -23.21
C LYS A 89 28.02 -3.92 -22.06
N LYS A 90 27.44 -3.72 -20.88
CA LYS A 90 27.60 -4.63 -19.72
C LYS A 90 26.93 -5.99 -19.97
N LEU A 91 27.35 -6.99 -19.21
CA LEU A 91 26.68 -8.29 -19.11
C LEU A 91 26.20 -8.47 -17.66
N PHE A 92 24.89 -8.47 -17.46
CA PHE A 92 24.28 -8.68 -16.16
C PHE A 92 23.98 -10.15 -15.93
N VAL A 93 24.61 -10.73 -14.92
CA VAL A 93 24.33 -12.10 -14.47
C VAL A 93 23.21 -12.01 -13.43
N LEU A 94 22.07 -12.62 -13.71
CA LEU A 94 20.92 -12.57 -12.80
C LEU A 94 20.94 -13.73 -11.80
N ASP A 95 20.56 -13.41 -10.58
CA ASP A 95 20.17 -14.37 -9.54
C ASP A 95 18.68 -14.79 -9.72
N THR A 96 18.34 -16.03 -9.38
CA THR A 96 16.97 -16.56 -9.42
C THR A 96 16.01 -15.71 -8.58
N ASN A 97 16.45 -15.19 -7.45
CA ASN A 97 15.62 -14.33 -6.58
C ASN A 97 15.12 -13.08 -7.31
N VAL A 98 15.90 -12.56 -8.27
CA VAL A 98 15.50 -11.42 -9.11
C VAL A 98 14.34 -11.84 -10.03
N LEU A 99 14.50 -12.97 -10.72
CA LEU A 99 13.49 -13.53 -11.63
C LEU A 99 12.20 -13.92 -10.89
N MET A 100 12.32 -14.49 -9.69
CA MET A 100 11.19 -14.92 -8.87
C MET A 100 10.39 -13.76 -8.28
N HIS A 101 11.05 -12.66 -7.94
CA HIS A 101 10.38 -11.48 -7.42
C HIS A 101 9.80 -10.60 -8.53
N ASP A 102 10.44 -10.55 -9.69
CA ASP A 102 9.99 -9.75 -10.82
C ASP A 102 10.10 -10.55 -12.13
N PRO A 103 8.97 -11.05 -12.66
CA PRO A 103 8.97 -11.85 -13.87
C PRO A 103 9.27 -11.05 -15.15
N THR A 104 9.37 -9.72 -15.06
CA THR A 104 9.74 -8.84 -16.19
C THR A 104 11.20 -8.38 -16.15
N SER A 105 11.95 -8.80 -15.13
CA SER A 105 13.35 -8.40 -14.91
C SER A 105 14.27 -8.65 -16.12
N LEU A 106 14.04 -9.72 -16.89
CA LEU A 106 14.79 -10.00 -18.13
C LEU A 106 14.81 -8.84 -19.13
N PHE A 107 13.79 -7.97 -19.12
CA PHE A 107 13.62 -6.90 -20.11
C PHE A 107 14.02 -5.52 -19.58
N ARG A 108 14.64 -5.44 -18.40
CA ARG A 108 14.85 -4.18 -17.64
C ARG A 108 16.29 -3.67 -17.64
N PHE A 109 17.11 -4.20 -18.53
CA PHE A 109 18.53 -3.85 -18.64
C PHE A 109 18.86 -2.97 -19.86
N GLU A 110 17.84 -2.35 -20.46
CA GLU A 110 17.97 -1.40 -21.59
C GLU A 110 18.84 -1.96 -22.74
N GLU A 111 19.99 -1.34 -23.04
CA GLU A 111 20.93 -1.78 -24.07
C GLU A 111 21.87 -2.92 -23.65
N HIS A 112 21.88 -3.28 -22.37
CA HIS A 112 22.81 -4.26 -21.80
C HIS A 112 22.29 -5.69 -21.94
N ASP A 113 23.22 -6.64 -22.01
CA ASP A 113 22.87 -8.05 -22.17
C ASP A 113 22.67 -8.72 -20.81
N VAL A 114 21.87 -9.78 -20.80
CA VAL A 114 21.51 -10.57 -19.62
C VAL A 114 22.06 -11.98 -19.78
N TYR A 115 22.61 -12.54 -18.70
CA TYR A 115 23.13 -13.89 -18.65
C TYR A 115 22.44 -14.69 -17.53
N LEU A 116 21.96 -15.89 -17.87
CA LEU A 116 21.34 -16.82 -16.92
C LEU A 116 22.23 -18.04 -16.66
N PRO A 117 22.76 -18.19 -15.43
CA PRO A 117 23.42 -19.42 -15.00
C PRO A 117 22.49 -20.64 -15.07
N MET A 118 23.02 -21.85 -15.32
CA MET A 118 22.20 -23.08 -15.32
C MET A 118 21.49 -23.28 -13.99
N MET A 119 22.17 -22.98 -12.86
CA MET A 119 21.58 -23.08 -11.53
C MET A 119 20.32 -22.22 -11.38
N THR A 120 20.28 -21.05 -12.02
CA THR A 120 19.07 -20.21 -11.96
C THR A 120 17.89 -20.79 -12.72
N LEU A 121 18.13 -21.61 -13.75
CA LEU A 121 17.08 -22.32 -14.46
C LEU A 121 16.56 -23.51 -13.64
N GLU A 122 17.46 -24.22 -12.95
CA GLU A 122 17.11 -25.32 -12.05
C GLU A 122 16.23 -24.83 -10.89
N GLU A 123 16.67 -23.77 -10.19
CA GLU A 123 15.89 -23.18 -9.11
C GLU A 123 14.53 -22.64 -9.60
N LEU A 124 14.50 -22.02 -10.78
CA LEU A 124 13.25 -21.56 -11.37
C LEU A 124 12.28 -22.72 -11.62
N ASP A 125 12.77 -23.89 -12.03
CA ASP A 125 11.95 -25.08 -12.24
C ASP A 125 11.39 -25.65 -10.94
N ASP A 126 12.25 -25.77 -9.92
CA ASP A 126 11.85 -26.23 -8.58
C ASP A 126 10.78 -25.33 -7.96
N HIS A 127 10.88 -24.02 -8.18
CA HIS A 127 9.94 -23.04 -7.66
C HIS A 127 8.63 -22.92 -8.45
N LYS A 128 8.41 -23.65 -9.56
CA LYS A 128 7.13 -23.65 -10.30
C LYS A 128 5.98 -24.35 -9.57
N LYS A 129 6.26 -25.12 -8.52
CA LYS A 129 5.27 -25.94 -7.82
C LYS A 129 4.54 -25.12 -6.74
N GLY A 130 3.23 -25.32 -6.60
CA GLY A 130 2.41 -24.63 -5.59
C GLY A 130 1.63 -23.42 -6.09
N MET A 131 0.99 -22.66 -5.19
CA MET A 131 0.06 -21.56 -5.52
C MET A 131 0.57 -20.18 -5.09
N SER A 132 1.83 -20.07 -4.67
CA SER A 132 2.45 -18.82 -4.21
C SER A 132 2.69 -17.84 -5.38
N GLU A 133 2.84 -16.55 -5.05
CA GLU A 133 3.26 -15.53 -6.02
C GLU A 133 4.64 -15.84 -6.61
N VAL A 134 5.56 -16.37 -5.81
CA VAL A 134 6.87 -16.87 -6.28
C VAL A 134 6.70 -17.95 -7.36
N ALA A 135 5.81 -18.93 -7.15
CA ALA A 135 5.53 -19.96 -8.14
C ALA A 135 4.83 -19.41 -9.40
N ARG A 136 4.01 -18.37 -9.25
CA ARG A 136 3.39 -17.66 -10.38
C ARG A 136 4.43 -16.92 -11.22
N SER A 137 5.33 -16.19 -10.57
CA SER A 137 6.45 -15.48 -11.20
C SER A 137 7.37 -16.46 -11.92
N ALA A 138 7.77 -17.54 -11.25
CA ALA A 138 8.61 -18.59 -11.84
C ALA A 138 8.01 -19.14 -13.14
N ARG A 139 6.71 -19.47 -13.14
CA ARG A 139 6.00 -19.90 -14.37
C ARG A 139 5.96 -18.83 -15.45
N GLN A 140 5.81 -17.56 -15.08
CA GLN A 140 5.78 -16.45 -16.05
C GLN A 140 7.15 -16.23 -16.70
N VAL A 141 8.22 -16.28 -15.91
CA VAL A 141 9.59 -16.23 -16.42
C VAL A 141 9.83 -17.40 -17.36
N SER A 142 9.47 -18.63 -16.97
CA SER A 142 9.68 -19.80 -17.84
C SER A 142 8.87 -19.74 -19.14
N ARG A 143 7.64 -19.22 -19.13
CA ARG A 143 6.90 -18.96 -20.39
C ARG A 143 7.59 -17.93 -21.27
N SER A 144 8.20 -16.91 -20.66
CA SER A 144 8.93 -15.88 -21.41
C SER A 144 10.22 -16.45 -22.00
N LEU A 145 10.95 -17.29 -21.24
CA LEU A 145 12.12 -18.01 -21.72
C LEU A 145 11.78 -18.96 -22.86
N ASP A 146 10.71 -19.76 -22.71
CA ASP A 146 10.22 -20.66 -23.76
C ASP A 146 9.87 -19.89 -25.05
N ALA A 147 9.16 -18.78 -24.93
CA ALA A 147 8.82 -17.94 -26.07
C ALA A 147 10.04 -17.25 -26.73
N LEU A 148 11.08 -16.91 -25.95
CA LEU A 148 12.33 -16.37 -26.49
C LEU A 148 13.12 -17.43 -27.26
N VAL A 149 13.24 -18.64 -26.70
CA VAL A 149 13.98 -19.77 -27.27
C VAL A 149 13.25 -20.41 -28.46
N SER A 150 11.91 -20.33 -28.50
CA SER A 150 11.10 -20.91 -29.58
C SER A 150 11.52 -20.37 -30.96
N GLY A 151 11.88 -21.28 -31.88
CA GLY A 151 12.30 -20.94 -33.24
C GLY A 151 13.71 -20.35 -33.37
N VAL A 152 14.58 -20.56 -32.38
CA VAL A 152 16.01 -20.24 -32.45
C VAL A 152 16.80 -21.50 -32.83
N GLU A 153 17.68 -21.40 -33.83
CA GLU A 153 18.58 -22.52 -34.20
C GLU A 153 19.58 -22.83 -33.08
N GLU A 154 20.01 -24.09 -32.91
CA GLU A 154 20.87 -24.51 -31.79
C GLU A 154 22.17 -23.69 -31.69
N ASN A 155 22.78 -23.34 -32.81
CA ASN A 155 24.01 -22.54 -32.86
C ASN A 155 23.78 -21.06 -32.48
N ALA A 156 22.54 -20.57 -32.55
CA ALA A 156 22.20 -19.18 -32.24
C ALA A 156 22.00 -18.93 -30.74
N ILE A 157 21.92 -19.98 -29.90
CA ILE A 157 21.85 -19.85 -28.44
C ILE A 157 23.15 -19.27 -27.88
N ASP A 158 24.30 -19.70 -28.41
CA ASP A 158 25.62 -19.18 -28.01
C ASP A 158 25.84 -17.72 -28.42
N GLU A 159 25.21 -17.27 -29.50
CA GLU A 159 25.27 -15.86 -29.96
C GLU A 159 24.34 -14.93 -29.17
N GLY A 160 23.46 -15.49 -28.33
CA GLY A 160 22.50 -14.77 -27.51
C GLY A 160 21.22 -14.36 -28.24
N ILE A 161 20.09 -14.47 -27.55
CA ILE A 161 18.75 -14.26 -28.11
C ILE A 161 18.32 -12.81 -27.90
N PRO A 162 17.87 -12.07 -28.93
CA PRO A 162 17.37 -10.70 -28.76
C PRO A 162 16.19 -10.63 -27.77
N LEU A 163 16.33 -9.83 -26.70
CA LEU A 163 15.27 -9.65 -25.69
C LEU A 163 14.03 -8.92 -26.24
N SER A 164 14.20 -8.13 -27.29
CA SER A 164 13.14 -7.41 -28.00
C SER A 164 12.18 -8.31 -28.78
N LYS A 165 12.50 -9.61 -28.97
CA LYS A 165 11.70 -10.57 -29.74
C LYS A 165 10.25 -10.71 -29.24
N LEU A 166 10.01 -10.48 -27.95
CA LEU A 166 8.67 -10.51 -27.35
C LEU A 166 7.93 -9.16 -27.36
N GLY A 167 8.36 -8.19 -28.16
CA GLY A 167 7.71 -6.88 -28.31
C GLY A 167 8.18 -5.82 -27.31
N ASN A 168 9.15 -6.13 -26.45
CA ASN A 168 9.77 -5.18 -25.51
C ASN A 168 10.79 -4.30 -26.25
N LYS A 169 10.32 -3.20 -26.87
CA LYS A 169 11.16 -2.31 -27.70
C LYS A 169 12.30 -1.63 -26.95
N ASP A 170 12.15 -1.46 -25.64
CA ASP A 170 13.14 -0.81 -24.78
C ASP A 170 14.29 -1.77 -24.39
N ALA A 171 14.07 -3.10 -24.48
CA ALA A 171 15.07 -4.13 -24.20
C ALA A 171 15.92 -4.41 -25.45
N LYS A 172 16.95 -3.59 -25.68
CA LYS A 172 17.84 -3.67 -26.85
C LYS A 172 18.98 -4.68 -26.68
N GLY A 173 19.14 -5.26 -25.49
CA GLY A 173 20.12 -6.30 -25.19
C GLY A 173 19.76 -7.70 -25.71
N ARG A 174 20.65 -8.65 -25.46
CA ARG A 174 20.51 -10.08 -25.73
C ARG A 174 20.50 -10.90 -24.43
N LEU A 175 19.82 -12.03 -24.47
CA LEU A 175 19.79 -13.05 -23.42
C LEU A 175 20.77 -14.18 -23.76
N PHE A 176 21.67 -14.48 -22.84
CA PHE A 176 22.62 -15.58 -22.90
C PHE A 176 22.30 -16.62 -21.83
N PHE A 177 22.55 -17.88 -22.15
CA PHE A 177 22.47 -19.00 -21.21
C PHE A 177 23.85 -19.58 -20.98
N GLN A 178 24.06 -20.18 -19.81
CA GLN A 178 25.24 -20.97 -19.57
C GLN A 178 25.21 -22.29 -20.35
N THR A 179 25.99 -22.38 -21.42
CA THR A 179 26.10 -23.58 -22.27
C THR A 179 27.32 -24.46 -21.94
N LYS A 180 28.29 -23.93 -21.19
CA LYS A 180 29.53 -24.63 -20.83
C LYS A 180 29.63 -24.89 -19.32
N LEU A 181 29.85 -26.15 -18.95
CA LEU A 181 30.21 -26.54 -17.59
C LEU A 181 31.72 -26.30 -17.41
N GLN A 182 32.08 -25.20 -16.77
CA GLN A 182 33.47 -24.92 -16.42
C GLN A 182 33.76 -25.42 -15.00
N ASN A 183 34.93 -26.02 -14.79
CA ASN A 183 35.39 -26.40 -13.45
C ASN A 183 35.74 -25.13 -12.66
N MET A 184 34.83 -24.73 -11.76
CA MET A 184 34.96 -23.50 -10.98
C MET A 184 35.89 -23.70 -9.79
N THR A 185 37.00 -22.96 -9.73
CA THR A 185 37.83 -22.83 -8.54
C THR A 185 37.31 -21.69 -7.67
N LEU A 186 36.45 -22.02 -6.70
CA LEU A 186 36.10 -21.10 -5.61
C LEU A 186 37.28 -21.00 -4.61
N PRO A 187 37.51 -19.85 -3.95
CA PRO A 187 38.52 -19.72 -2.90
C PRO A 187 38.35 -20.76 -1.78
N GLU A 188 39.46 -21.21 -1.20
CA GLU A 188 39.46 -22.12 -0.04
C GLU A 188 38.66 -21.49 1.12
N GLY A 189 37.50 -22.07 1.44
CA GLY A 189 36.64 -21.63 2.55
C GLY A 189 35.14 -21.51 2.24
N LEU A 190 34.73 -21.49 0.97
CA LEU A 190 33.31 -21.51 0.59
C LEU A 190 32.81 -22.95 0.41
N PRO A 191 31.65 -23.32 1.00
CA PRO A 191 31.10 -24.66 0.81
C PRO A 191 30.75 -24.90 -0.66
N MET A 192 31.36 -25.91 -1.27
CA MET A 192 30.98 -26.39 -2.60
C MET A 192 29.55 -26.95 -2.55
N GLY A 193 28.72 -26.57 -3.53
CA GLY A 193 27.38 -27.14 -3.72
C GLY A 193 26.19 -26.28 -3.30
N LYS A 194 26.39 -25.08 -2.72
CA LYS A 194 25.29 -24.10 -2.59
C LYS A 194 25.10 -23.33 -3.89
N ALA A 195 23.85 -23.18 -4.33
CA ALA A 195 23.46 -22.50 -5.56
C ALA A 195 24.11 -21.11 -5.71
N ASP A 196 24.04 -20.29 -4.65
CA ASP A 196 24.69 -18.98 -4.56
C ASP A 196 26.17 -19.02 -5.00
N ASN A 197 26.91 -20.02 -4.50
CA ASN A 197 28.35 -20.10 -4.72
C ASN A 197 28.66 -20.52 -6.16
N GLN A 198 27.77 -21.31 -6.78
CA GLN A 198 27.89 -21.65 -8.19
C GLN A 198 27.63 -20.42 -9.08
N ILE A 199 26.63 -19.60 -8.75
CA ILE A 199 26.37 -18.34 -9.47
C ILE A 199 27.61 -17.42 -9.38
N LEU A 200 28.22 -17.28 -8.21
CA LEU A 200 29.46 -16.51 -8.04
C LEU A 200 30.63 -17.06 -8.88
N GLY A 201 30.76 -18.38 -8.95
CA GLY A 201 31.76 -19.02 -9.80
C GLY A 201 31.54 -18.75 -11.30
N VAL A 202 30.28 -18.71 -11.74
CA VAL A 202 29.91 -18.35 -13.12
C VAL A 202 30.27 -16.89 -13.42
N VAL A 203 29.99 -15.96 -12.51
CA VAL A 203 30.37 -14.54 -12.68
C VAL A 203 31.89 -14.40 -12.85
N ARG A 204 32.68 -15.08 -12.01
CA ARG A 204 34.15 -15.07 -12.11
C ARG A 204 34.66 -15.66 -13.43
N ALA A 205 34.07 -16.77 -13.88
CA ALA A 205 34.42 -17.40 -15.15
C ALA A 205 34.15 -16.46 -16.34
N LEU A 206 33.02 -15.77 -16.34
CA LEU A 206 32.67 -14.80 -17.37
C LEU A 206 33.62 -13.59 -17.39
N GLU A 207 34.06 -13.13 -16.21
CA GLU A 207 35.05 -12.04 -16.10
C GLU A 207 36.39 -12.44 -16.76
N ALA A 208 36.82 -13.69 -16.58
CA ALA A 208 38.01 -14.22 -17.24
C ALA A 208 37.83 -14.44 -18.75
N GLN A 209 36.63 -14.83 -19.18
CA GLN A 209 36.32 -15.09 -20.59
C GLN A 209 36.19 -13.81 -21.44
N TYR A 210 35.74 -12.71 -20.86
CA TYR A 210 35.50 -11.44 -21.55
C TYR A 210 36.34 -10.29 -20.98
N PRO A 211 37.68 -10.31 -21.13
CA PRO A 211 38.56 -9.25 -20.63
C PRO A 211 38.28 -7.94 -21.38
N GLY A 212 37.58 -7.01 -20.72
CA GLY A 212 37.15 -5.73 -21.30
C GLY A 212 35.64 -5.52 -21.35
N ARG A 213 34.84 -6.52 -20.96
CA ARG A 213 33.40 -6.39 -20.78
C ARG A 213 33.04 -6.38 -19.29
N PRO A 214 32.36 -5.35 -18.76
CA PRO A 214 31.92 -5.36 -17.37
C PRO A 214 30.90 -6.47 -17.13
N ILE A 215 31.24 -7.41 -16.25
CA ILE A 215 30.36 -8.48 -15.78
C ILE A 215 29.84 -8.08 -14.40
N VAL A 216 28.53 -8.01 -14.23
CA VAL A 216 27.92 -7.52 -12.98
C VAL A 216 26.88 -8.53 -12.51
N LEU A 217 27.02 -9.01 -11.27
CA LEU A 217 26.00 -9.80 -10.61
C LEU A 217 24.84 -8.90 -10.16
N VAL A 218 23.61 -9.29 -10.46
CA VAL A 218 22.41 -8.59 -10.03
C VAL A 218 21.61 -9.51 -9.12
N SER A 219 21.46 -9.12 -7.86
CA SER A 219 20.75 -9.90 -6.85
C SER A 219 19.93 -9.01 -5.92
N LYS A 220 18.85 -9.56 -5.38
CA LYS A 220 18.09 -8.97 -4.26
C LYS A 220 18.64 -9.37 -2.89
N ASP A 221 19.37 -10.49 -2.80
CA ASP A 221 19.91 -10.96 -1.53
C ASP A 221 21.17 -10.17 -1.16
N ILE A 222 21.18 -9.60 0.05
CA ILE A 222 22.33 -8.88 0.59
C ILE A 222 23.53 -9.80 0.81
N ASN A 223 23.30 -11.06 1.21
CA ASN A 223 24.37 -12.02 1.49
C ASN A 223 25.10 -12.40 0.21
N MET A 224 24.36 -12.65 -0.87
CA MET A 224 24.91 -12.85 -2.22
C MET A 224 25.80 -11.68 -2.65
N ARG A 225 25.32 -10.44 -2.48
CA ARG A 225 26.09 -9.23 -2.85
C ARG A 225 27.32 -9.03 -1.97
N ILE A 226 27.24 -9.31 -0.67
CA ILE A 226 28.38 -9.26 0.26
C ILE A 226 29.44 -10.29 -0.15
N LYS A 227 29.05 -11.54 -0.45
CA LYS A 227 29.99 -12.58 -0.92
C LYS A 227 30.66 -12.16 -2.22
N ALA A 228 29.91 -11.64 -3.19
CA ALA A 228 30.45 -11.16 -4.46
C ALA A 228 31.50 -10.06 -4.23
N ARG A 229 31.19 -9.05 -3.42
CA ARG A 229 32.12 -7.96 -3.07
C ARG A 229 33.36 -8.47 -2.33
N ALA A 230 33.20 -9.41 -1.40
CA ALA A 230 34.31 -10.04 -0.70
C ALA A 230 35.25 -10.81 -1.67
N MET A 231 34.70 -11.32 -2.78
CA MET A 231 35.44 -11.97 -3.86
C MET A 231 35.92 -10.97 -4.93
N GLY A 232 35.75 -9.67 -4.74
CA GLY A 232 36.12 -8.64 -5.73
C GLY A 232 35.26 -8.64 -7.00
N LEU A 233 34.12 -9.33 -7.00
CA LEU A 233 33.19 -9.38 -8.13
C LEU A 233 32.23 -8.18 -8.08
N PRO A 234 32.01 -7.47 -9.20
CA PRO A 234 31.01 -6.41 -9.26
C PRO A 234 29.61 -6.96 -8.99
N ALA A 235 28.90 -6.38 -8.03
CA ALA A 235 27.53 -6.76 -7.70
C ALA A 235 26.65 -5.55 -7.40
N GLU A 236 25.48 -5.53 -8.03
CA GLU A 236 24.46 -4.50 -7.92
C GLU A 236 23.18 -5.05 -7.27
N GLU A 237 22.47 -4.17 -6.56
CA GLU A 237 21.10 -4.44 -6.15
C GLU A 237 20.19 -4.48 -7.37
N TYR A 238 19.27 -5.44 -7.41
CA TYR A 238 18.13 -5.30 -8.30
C TYR A 238 17.13 -4.30 -7.73
N LEU A 239 17.29 -3.04 -8.14
CA LEU A 239 16.31 -1.98 -7.93
C LEU A 239 15.30 -2.04 -9.07
N ASN A 240 14.04 -2.21 -8.71
CA ASN A 240 12.96 -2.19 -9.67
C ASN A 240 12.27 -0.84 -9.57
N ASP A 241 12.68 0.10 -10.43
CA ASP A 241 12.14 1.46 -10.47
C ASP A 241 10.62 1.53 -10.74
N HIS A 242 9.93 0.39 -10.90
CA HIS A 242 8.48 0.30 -11.08
C HIS A 242 7.72 -0.42 -9.94
N VAL A 243 8.34 -0.72 -8.80
CA VAL A 243 7.59 -1.07 -7.58
C VAL A 243 7.55 0.15 -6.67
N LEU A 244 6.88 1.20 -7.14
CA LEU A 244 6.37 2.29 -6.30
C LEU A 244 7.36 2.70 -5.20
N GLU A 245 8.58 3.10 -5.58
CA GLU A 245 9.58 3.72 -4.66
C GLU A 245 9.15 5.14 -4.20
N ASP A 246 7.87 5.44 -4.38
CA ASP A 246 7.27 6.75 -4.32
C ASP A 246 6.08 6.70 -3.36
N THR A 247 6.24 6.11 -2.17
CA THR A 247 5.22 6.28 -1.14
C THR A 247 5.10 7.72 -0.66
N ASP A 248 6.15 8.52 -0.82
CA ASP A 248 6.13 9.98 -0.69
C ASP A 248 5.51 10.70 -1.90
N LEU A 249 5.20 9.98 -3.00
CA LEU A 249 4.67 10.49 -4.27
C LEU A 249 3.36 9.78 -4.68
N LEU A 250 2.70 9.09 -3.75
CA LEU A 250 1.36 8.58 -3.99
C LEU A 250 0.43 9.74 -4.34
N TYR A 251 -0.29 9.58 -5.44
CA TYR A 251 -1.34 10.53 -5.84
C TYR A 251 -2.26 10.77 -4.66
N SER A 252 -2.27 11.98 -4.10
CA SER A 252 -3.02 12.32 -2.89
C SER A 252 -4.49 12.63 -3.15
N GLY A 253 -4.87 12.79 -4.42
CA GLY A 253 -6.18 13.30 -4.80
C GLY A 253 -6.36 14.80 -4.61
N ILE A 254 -5.34 15.49 -4.10
CA ILE A 254 -5.41 16.91 -3.73
C ILE A 254 -4.25 17.66 -4.39
N MET A 255 -4.55 18.83 -4.97
CA MET A 255 -3.59 19.73 -5.56
C MET A 255 -3.72 21.13 -4.97
N GLN A 256 -2.63 21.67 -4.43
CA GLN A 256 -2.56 23.09 -4.11
C GLN A 256 -2.37 23.89 -5.40
N LEU A 257 -3.24 24.87 -5.64
CA LEU A 257 -3.10 25.79 -6.74
C LEU A 257 -2.00 26.83 -6.44
N PRO A 258 -1.19 27.23 -7.43
CA PRO A 258 -0.23 28.32 -7.28
C PRO A 258 -0.92 29.65 -6.93
N ASP A 259 -0.23 30.53 -6.21
CA ASP A 259 -0.76 31.85 -5.82
C ASP A 259 -1.16 32.71 -7.05
N ASP A 260 -0.50 32.51 -8.20
CA ASP A 260 -0.80 33.21 -9.45
C ASP A 260 -1.80 32.49 -10.36
N PHE A 261 -2.53 31.49 -9.82
CA PHE A 261 -3.45 30.65 -10.58
C PHE A 261 -4.50 31.47 -11.34
N TRP A 262 -5.25 32.33 -10.66
CA TRP A 262 -6.31 33.11 -11.31
C TRP A 262 -5.74 34.08 -12.35
N ILE A 263 -4.57 34.68 -12.10
CA ILE A 263 -3.91 35.60 -13.04
C ILE A 263 -3.55 34.86 -14.35
N LYS A 264 -2.98 33.66 -14.24
CA LYS A 264 -2.56 32.84 -15.40
C LYS A 264 -3.72 32.20 -16.17
N HIS A 265 -4.90 32.09 -15.57
CA HIS A 265 -6.04 31.36 -16.13
C HIS A 265 -7.28 32.23 -16.37
N ALA A 266 -7.26 33.53 -16.05
CA ALA A 266 -8.39 34.44 -16.22
C ALA A 266 -8.77 34.70 -17.69
N LYS A 267 -7.80 34.60 -18.62
CA LYS A 267 -8.05 34.89 -20.04
C LYS A 267 -8.97 33.81 -20.65
N GLY A 268 -10.19 34.21 -21.00
CA GLY A 268 -11.19 33.30 -21.56
C GLY A 268 -11.83 32.38 -20.51
N MET A 269 -11.72 32.73 -19.22
CA MET A 269 -12.42 32.00 -18.16
C MET A 269 -13.92 32.27 -18.23
N GLU A 270 -14.71 31.21 -18.15
CA GLU A 270 -16.17 31.29 -18.07
C GLU A 270 -16.61 30.79 -16.69
N SER A 271 -17.59 31.45 -16.09
CA SER A 271 -18.21 31.00 -14.84
C SER A 271 -19.72 30.94 -14.98
N TRP A 272 -20.34 29.87 -14.47
CA TRP A 272 -21.79 29.74 -14.41
C TRP A 272 -22.21 29.05 -13.11
N GLN A 273 -23.49 29.16 -12.78
CA GLN A 273 -24.08 28.48 -11.64
C GLN A 273 -25.04 27.40 -12.12
N GLU A 274 -25.02 26.25 -11.47
CA GLU A 274 -25.95 25.15 -11.73
C GLU A 274 -26.45 24.60 -10.40
N ASN A 275 -27.75 24.30 -10.32
CA ASN A 275 -28.34 23.69 -9.14
C ASN A 275 -28.44 22.18 -9.37
N LYS A 276 -27.72 21.38 -8.57
CA LYS A 276 -27.82 19.93 -8.58
C LYS A 276 -28.41 19.47 -7.25
N HIS A 277 -29.54 18.77 -7.32
CA HIS A 277 -30.24 18.19 -6.16
C HIS A 277 -30.50 19.21 -5.03
N GLY A 278 -30.89 20.44 -5.39
CA GLY A 278 -31.19 21.51 -4.42
C GLY A 278 -29.96 22.25 -3.89
N THR A 279 -28.75 21.87 -4.31
CA THR A 279 -27.50 22.56 -3.95
C THR A 279 -27.00 23.37 -5.14
N GLY A 280 -26.79 24.67 -4.94
CA GLY A 280 -26.18 25.55 -5.95
C GLY A 280 -24.67 25.38 -5.99
N TYR A 281 -24.13 25.08 -7.17
CA TYR A 281 -22.70 24.96 -7.43
C TYR A 281 -22.27 26.05 -8.41
N THR A 282 -21.08 26.60 -8.21
CA THR A 282 -20.44 27.48 -9.18
C THR A 282 -19.39 26.68 -9.94
N PHE A 283 -19.39 26.82 -11.25
CA PHE A 283 -18.45 26.18 -12.16
C PHE A 283 -17.56 27.21 -12.81
N TYR A 284 -16.30 26.85 -13.04
CA TYR A 284 -15.31 27.65 -13.73
C TYR A 284 -14.69 26.83 -14.85
N ARG A 285 -14.87 27.25 -16.10
CA ARG A 285 -14.13 26.71 -17.24
C ARG A 285 -12.92 27.59 -17.48
N LEU A 286 -11.74 26.97 -17.48
CA LEU A 286 -10.48 27.68 -17.61
C LEU A 286 -9.51 26.93 -18.51
N SER A 287 -8.54 27.66 -19.05
CA SER A 287 -7.42 27.12 -19.82
C SER A 287 -6.11 27.67 -19.27
N GLY A 288 -5.04 26.90 -19.35
CA GLY A 288 -3.73 27.38 -18.93
C GLY A 288 -2.72 26.28 -18.62
N PRO A 289 -1.52 26.67 -18.15
CA PRO A 289 -0.37 25.78 -18.07
C PRO A 289 -0.51 24.66 -17.03
N VAL A 290 -1.40 24.80 -16.04
CA VAL A 290 -1.61 23.80 -14.98
C VAL A 290 -2.66 22.75 -15.37
N VAL A 291 -3.54 23.05 -16.33
CA VAL A 291 -4.60 22.12 -16.76
C VAL A 291 -4.07 20.74 -17.17
N PRO A 292 -2.97 20.61 -17.94
CA PRO A 292 -2.46 19.29 -18.35
C PRO A 292 -1.99 18.39 -17.21
N THR A 293 -1.74 18.93 -16.01
CA THR A 293 -1.32 18.15 -14.84
C THR A 293 -2.48 17.77 -13.92
N MET A 294 -3.68 18.30 -14.17
CA MET A 294 -4.88 17.98 -13.39
C MET A 294 -5.44 16.61 -13.76
N LEU A 295 -6.14 15.99 -12.82
CA LEU A 295 -6.90 14.76 -13.05
C LEU A 295 -8.39 14.99 -12.73
N VAL A 296 -9.27 14.28 -13.43
CA VAL A 296 -10.71 14.30 -13.10
C VAL A 296 -10.92 13.80 -11.67
N ASN A 297 -11.85 14.43 -10.96
CA ASN A 297 -12.16 14.27 -9.54
C ASN A 297 -11.02 14.60 -8.57
N GLN A 298 -9.92 15.21 -9.05
CA GLN A 298 -8.92 15.79 -8.17
C GLN A 298 -9.48 17.02 -7.47
N PHE A 299 -9.23 17.15 -6.18
CA PHE A 299 -9.53 18.37 -5.44
C PHE A 299 -8.43 19.39 -5.63
N VAL A 300 -8.84 20.64 -5.78
CA VAL A 300 -7.95 21.78 -5.89
C VAL A 300 -8.25 22.75 -4.76
N TYR A 301 -7.20 23.32 -4.17
CA TYR A 301 -7.38 24.34 -3.14
C TYR A 301 -6.39 25.48 -3.27
N MET A 302 -6.80 26.64 -2.77
CA MET A 302 -5.97 27.81 -2.60
C MET A 302 -6.20 28.35 -1.19
N GLU A 303 -5.14 28.39 -0.39
CA GLU A 303 -5.19 28.97 0.94
C GLU A 303 -5.07 30.49 0.85
N PRO A 304 -5.77 31.24 1.71
CA PRO A 304 -5.74 32.68 1.68
C PRO A 304 -4.33 33.18 2.07
N ARG A 305 -3.69 33.95 1.19
CA ARG A 305 -2.52 34.77 1.50
C ARG A 305 -2.91 36.23 1.31
N ASN A 306 -2.52 37.10 2.24
CA ASN A 306 -2.71 38.55 2.14
C ASN A 306 -4.17 39.04 1.98
N GLY A 307 -5.15 38.32 2.54
CA GLY A 307 -6.56 38.75 2.56
C GLY A 307 -7.39 38.30 1.34
N GLU A 308 -6.85 37.46 0.46
CA GLU A 308 -7.61 36.82 -0.61
C GLU A 308 -8.60 35.77 -0.06
N ALA A 309 -9.67 35.49 -0.81
CA ALA A 309 -10.63 34.46 -0.45
C ALA A 309 -10.05 33.05 -0.68
N SER A 310 -10.30 32.13 0.25
CA SER A 310 -9.99 30.72 0.05
C SER A 310 -10.80 30.16 -1.12
N PHE A 311 -10.21 29.23 -1.86
CA PHE A 311 -10.90 28.51 -2.92
C PHE A 311 -10.76 27.01 -2.69
N TYR A 312 -11.88 26.30 -2.74
CA TYR A 312 -11.94 24.84 -2.71
C TYR A 312 -12.82 24.37 -3.87
N GLY A 313 -12.28 23.48 -4.71
CA GLY A 313 -13.01 22.96 -5.85
C GLY A 313 -12.61 21.53 -6.20
N GLN A 314 -13.37 20.94 -7.10
CA GLN A 314 -13.13 19.63 -7.69
C GLN A 314 -13.05 19.78 -9.22
N VAL A 315 -12.07 19.12 -9.83
CA VAL A 315 -11.97 19.02 -11.30
C VAL A 315 -13.05 18.08 -11.80
N ARG A 316 -14.05 18.59 -12.54
CA ARG A 316 -15.16 17.78 -13.08
C ARG A 316 -14.93 17.28 -14.49
N GLN A 317 -14.20 18.04 -15.30
CA GLN A 317 -13.97 17.70 -16.70
C GLN A 317 -12.63 18.25 -17.17
N ILE A 318 -11.96 17.50 -18.05
CA ILE A 318 -10.75 17.95 -18.75
C ILE A 318 -10.95 17.66 -20.24
N ASN A 319 -10.89 18.71 -21.08
CA ASN A 319 -10.99 18.62 -22.53
C ASN A 319 -9.77 19.30 -23.16
N GLY A 320 -8.76 18.51 -23.51
CA GLY A 320 -7.50 19.00 -24.08
C GLY A 320 -6.79 19.97 -23.13
N LYS A 321 -6.81 21.27 -23.45
CA LYS A 321 -6.18 22.34 -22.67
C LYS A 321 -7.16 23.09 -21.75
N THR A 322 -8.41 22.64 -21.66
CA THR A 322 -9.44 23.26 -20.84
C THR A 322 -9.86 22.32 -19.71
N ALA A 323 -10.11 22.88 -18.52
CA ALA A 323 -10.67 22.17 -17.38
C ALA A 323 -11.91 22.89 -16.87
N VAL A 324 -12.84 22.11 -16.29
CA VAL A 324 -13.99 22.63 -15.55
C VAL A 324 -13.81 22.31 -14.07
N LEU A 325 -13.71 23.35 -13.25
CA LEU A 325 -13.71 23.25 -11.79
C LEU A 325 -15.10 23.51 -11.25
N GLN A 326 -15.50 22.78 -10.22
CA GLN A 326 -16.76 22.98 -9.49
C GLN A 326 -16.45 23.32 -8.04
N THR A 327 -17.11 24.33 -7.47
CA THR A 327 -17.02 24.62 -6.03
C THR A 327 -17.56 23.46 -5.20
N LEU A 328 -17.02 23.27 -4.00
CA LEU A 328 -17.47 22.18 -3.13
C LEU A 328 -18.71 22.55 -2.33
N ARG A 329 -19.47 21.53 -1.91
CA ARG A 329 -20.42 21.70 -0.81
C ARG A 329 -19.63 21.74 0.50
N ASP A 330 -19.96 22.70 1.36
CA ASP A 330 -19.30 22.85 2.66
C ASP A 330 -19.94 21.92 3.71
N TYR A 331 -19.33 20.76 3.91
CA TYR A 331 -19.73 19.79 4.93
C TYR A 331 -19.21 20.13 6.33
N ALA A 332 -18.43 21.20 6.52
CA ALA A 332 -18.07 21.68 7.86
C ALA A 332 -19.25 22.40 8.54
N HIS A 333 -20.17 22.95 7.74
CA HIS A 333 -21.35 23.63 8.24
C HIS A 333 -22.45 22.64 8.69
N MET A 334 -23.02 22.85 9.88
CA MET A 334 -24.01 21.93 10.50
C MET A 334 -25.24 21.61 9.63
N LYS A 335 -25.71 22.57 8.82
CA LYS A 335 -26.84 22.37 7.88
C LYS A 335 -26.54 21.35 6.78
N ASN A 336 -25.28 21.07 6.51
CA ASN A 336 -24.83 20.11 5.52
C ASN A 336 -24.30 18.84 6.18
N SER A 337 -24.54 18.61 7.47
CA SER A 337 -24.09 17.38 8.14
C SER A 337 -24.64 16.15 7.42
N VAL A 338 -23.82 15.10 7.39
CA VAL A 338 -24.18 13.80 6.81
C VAL A 338 -24.40 12.85 7.96
N TRP A 339 -25.64 12.42 8.19
CA TRP A 339 -25.99 11.58 9.33
C TRP A 339 -25.46 12.14 10.67
N GLY A 340 -25.63 13.44 10.88
CA GLY A 340 -25.14 14.15 12.08
C GLY A 340 -23.63 14.42 12.13
N VAL A 341 -22.84 13.97 11.15
CA VAL A 341 -21.39 14.20 11.07
C VAL A 341 -21.07 15.39 10.18
N THR A 342 -20.22 16.30 10.68
CA THR A 342 -19.61 17.38 9.90
C THR A 342 -18.11 17.15 9.67
N ALA A 343 -17.59 17.70 8.59
CA ALA A 343 -16.16 17.73 8.33
C ALA A 343 -15.46 18.67 9.33
N ARG A 344 -14.37 18.20 9.94
CA ARG A 344 -13.57 19.02 10.87
C ARG A 344 -12.40 19.74 10.20
N ASN A 345 -11.98 19.22 9.06
CA ASN A 345 -10.91 19.80 8.26
C ASN A 345 -11.21 19.65 6.77
N ARG A 346 -10.38 20.31 5.96
CA ARG A 346 -10.50 20.36 4.50
C ARG A 346 -10.52 18.97 3.87
N GLU A 347 -9.68 18.06 4.33
CA GLU A 347 -9.52 16.72 3.74
C GLU A 347 -10.77 15.87 4.01
N GLN A 348 -11.37 15.97 5.20
CA GLN A 348 -12.66 15.35 5.50
C GLN A 348 -13.80 15.96 4.66
N ASN A 349 -13.76 17.27 4.42
CA ASN A 349 -14.74 17.93 3.55
C ASN A 349 -14.64 17.40 2.11
N PHE A 350 -13.41 17.20 1.60
CA PHE A 350 -13.16 16.59 0.29
C PHE A 350 -13.66 15.15 0.24
N ALA A 351 -13.35 14.36 1.27
CA ALA A 351 -13.83 12.98 1.38
C ALA A 351 -15.37 12.90 1.35
N LEU A 352 -16.09 13.74 2.10
CA LEU A 352 -17.55 13.77 2.07
C LEU A 352 -18.11 14.19 0.71
N ASN A 353 -17.48 15.15 0.01
CA ASN A 353 -17.89 15.50 -1.36
C ASN A 353 -17.76 14.30 -2.32
N LEU A 354 -16.74 13.44 -2.20
CA LEU A 354 -16.66 12.20 -3.01
C LEU A 354 -17.66 11.13 -2.58
N LEU A 355 -17.78 10.90 -1.27
CA LEU A 355 -18.63 9.85 -0.73
C LEU A 355 -20.11 10.11 -1.08
N MET A 356 -20.53 11.37 -1.05
CA MET A 356 -21.90 11.81 -1.33
C MET A 356 -22.18 12.08 -2.81
N ASP A 357 -21.18 12.03 -3.69
CA ASP A 357 -21.38 12.19 -5.13
C ASP A 357 -21.82 10.86 -5.77
N PRO A 358 -23.08 10.72 -6.23
CA PRO A 358 -23.56 9.48 -6.83
C PRO A 358 -22.88 9.12 -8.16
N GLU A 359 -22.22 10.08 -8.82
CA GLU A 359 -21.50 9.82 -10.08
C GLU A 359 -20.14 9.13 -9.85
N CYS A 360 -19.65 9.12 -8.61
CA CYS A 360 -18.41 8.46 -8.22
C CYS A 360 -18.69 7.03 -7.71
N ASP A 361 -18.60 6.05 -8.59
CA ASP A 361 -18.79 4.62 -8.27
C ASP A 361 -17.67 4.05 -7.40
N PHE A 362 -16.44 4.53 -7.54
CA PHE A 362 -15.27 3.99 -6.83
C PHE A 362 -14.52 5.07 -6.05
N VAL A 363 -14.55 4.98 -4.72
CA VAL A 363 -13.89 5.95 -3.83
C VAL A 363 -12.80 5.26 -3.04
N THR A 364 -11.64 5.90 -2.94
CA THR A 364 -10.53 5.43 -2.12
C THR A 364 -10.14 6.50 -1.11
N LEU A 365 -10.18 6.17 0.18
CA LEU A 365 -9.75 7.05 1.25
C LEU A 365 -8.51 6.46 1.92
N LEU A 366 -7.38 7.13 1.76
CA LEU A 366 -6.14 6.82 2.47
C LEU A 366 -5.97 7.74 3.67
N GLY A 367 -5.26 7.28 4.69
CA GLY A 367 -4.86 8.13 5.79
C GLY A 367 -4.51 7.34 7.03
N GLN A 368 -3.83 7.98 7.97
CA GLN A 368 -3.47 7.37 9.24
C GLN A 368 -4.72 6.98 10.07
N ALA A 369 -4.57 6.14 11.08
CA ALA A 369 -5.68 5.86 12.00
C ALA A 369 -6.21 7.16 12.65
N GLY A 370 -7.49 7.25 13.02
CA GLY A 370 -8.07 8.45 13.63
C GLY A 370 -8.35 9.64 12.68
N THR A 371 -8.12 9.49 11.37
CA THR A 371 -8.50 10.50 10.34
C THR A 371 -9.99 10.52 10.01
N GLY A 372 -10.77 9.57 10.53
CA GLY A 372 -12.23 9.50 10.34
C GLY A 372 -12.71 8.72 9.12
N LYS A 373 -11.83 8.03 8.37
CA LYS A 373 -12.16 7.22 7.18
C LYS A 373 -13.45 6.39 7.32
N THR A 374 -13.47 5.47 8.29
CA THR A 374 -14.58 4.55 8.51
C THR A 374 -15.84 5.28 8.98
N LEU A 375 -15.70 6.28 9.86
CA LEU A 375 -16.81 7.11 10.33
C LEU A 375 -17.50 7.86 9.18
N LEU A 376 -16.73 8.55 8.33
CA LEU A 376 -17.27 9.31 7.20
C LEU A 376 -17.93 8.39 6.17
N ALA A 377 -17.31 7.25 5.87
CA ALA A 377 -17.87 6.27 4.93
C ALA A 377 -19.19 5.68 5.45
N LEU A 378 -19.27 5.39 6.76
CA LEU A 378 -20.50 4.90 7.39
C LEU A 378 -21.60 5.95 7.41
N ALA A 379 -21.29 7.18 7.81
CA ALA A 379 -22.24 8.29 7.80
C ALA A 379 -22.83 8.51 6.40
N ALA A 380 -21.96 8.54 5.37
CA ALA A 380 -22.38 8.68 3.98
C ALA A 380 -23.21 7.47 3.49
N GLY A 381 -22.84 6.26 3.90
CA GLY A 381 -23.58 5.04 3.57
C GLY A 381 -24.97 5.03 4.21
N LEU A 382 -25.09 5.40 5.48
CA LEU A 382 -26.36 5.45 6.20
C LEU A 382 -27.29 6.50 5.60
N ALA A 383 -26.80 7.72 5.36
CA ALA A 383 -27.56 8.76 4.67
C ALA A 383 -28.03 8.29 3.28
N GLN A 384 -27.18 7.59 2.54
CA GLN A 384 -27.53 7.13 1.19
C GLN A 384 -28.44 5.89 1.16
N VAL A 385 -28.50 5.09 2.22
CA VAL A 385 -29.37 3.90 2.32
C VAL A 385 -30.71 4.22 2.99
N LEU A 386 -30.70 5.03 4.04
CA LEU A 386 -31.87 5.28 4.88
C LEU A 386 -32.62 6.56 4.51
N GLU A 387 -31.91 7.67 4.27
CA GLU A 387 -32.55 8.97 3.95
C GLU A 387 -32.87 9.06 2.45
N THR A 388 -31.85 9.00 1.59
CA THR A 388 -32.03 9.18 0.13
C THR A 388 -32.44 7.91 -0.59
N LYS A 389 -32.26 6.74 0.03
CA LYS A 389 -32.61 5.41 -0.50
C LYS A 389 -31.98 5.11 -1.87
N LEU A 390 -30.81 5.68 -2.15
CA LEU A 390 -30.04 5.42 -3.36
C LEU A 390 -29.52 3.99 -3.41
N TYR A 391 -29.09 3.47 -2.25
CA TYR A 391 -28.64 2.09 -2.12
C TYR A 391 -29.58 1.30 -1.21
N SER A 392 -29.67 0.00 -1.47
CA SER A 392 -30.55 -0.89 -0.70
C SER A 392 -29.98 -1.25 0.68
N GLU A 393 -28.66 -1.35 0.78
CA GLU A 393 -27.96 -1.94 1.92
C GLU A 393 -26.47 -1.56 1.90
N ILE A 394 -25.87 -1.51 3.11
CA ILE A 394 -24.43 -1.34 3.31
C ILE A 394 -23.81 -2.73 3.49
N ILE A 395 -22.80 -3.05 2.68
CA ILE A 395 -22.00 -4.26 2.85
C ILE A 395 -20.62 -3.83 3.34
N VAL A 396 -20.11 -4.49 4.38
CA VAL A 396 -18.80 -4.19 4.94
C VAL A 396 -17.96 -5.44 4.90
N THR A 397 -16.74 -5.32 4.38
CA THR A 397 -15.77 -6.40 4.37
C THR A 397 -14.42 -5.89 4.87
N ARG A 398 -13.74 -6.72 5.66
CA ARG A 398 -12.42 -6.41 6.24
C ARG A 398 -11.49 -7.59 6.01
N VAL A 399 -10.22 -7.33 5.72
CA VAL A 399 -9.19 -8.37 5.68
C VAL A 399 -8.77 -8.70 7.09
N THR A 400 -8.92 -9.97 7.50
CA THR A 400 -8.38 -10.45 8.77
C THR A 400 -6.95 -10.94 8.51
N VAL A 401 -5.95 -10.19 8.99
CA VAL A 401 -4.57 -10.68 9.07
C VAL A 401 -4.37 -11.18 10.50
N PRO A 402 -4.12 -12.48 10.73
CA PRO A 402 -3.91 -12.98 12.08
C PRO A 402 -2.64 -12.37 12.68
N VAL A 403 -2.77 -11.73 13.84
CA VAL A 403 -1.63 -11.24 14.63
C VAL A 403 -1.23 -12.35 15.60
N GLY A 404 -0.35 -13.26 15.17
CA GLY A 404 0.16 -14.36 16.01
C GLY A 404 0.02 -15.75 15.38
N GLU A 405 0.06 -16.80 16.21
CA GLU A 405 -0.23 -18.17 15.74
C GLU A 405 -1.65 -18.21 15.17
N ASP A 406 -1.78 -18.84 14.00
CA ASP A 406 -3.03 -18.99 13.26
C ASP A 406 -4.07 -19.61 14.22
N ILE A 407 -4.95 -18.76 14.76
CA ILE A 407 -6.07 -19.22 15.59
C ILE A 407 -6.92 -19.98 14.58
N GLY A 408 -6.74 -21.31 14.52
CA GLY A 408 -7.42 -22.14 13.54
C GLY A 408 -8.92 -21.82 13.50
N PHE A 409 -9.61 -22.19 12.42
CA PHE A 409 -11.00 -21.81 12.15
C PHE A 409 -11.87 -21.63 13.41
N LEU A 410 -12.21 -20.37 13.73
CA LEU A 410 -13.22 -20.06 14.75
C LEU A 410 -14.52 -20.79 14.36
N PRO A 411 -15.06 -21.70 15.20
CA PRO A 411 -16.38 -22.28 14.97
C PRO A 411 -17.44 -21.20 15.17
N GLY A 412 -18.48 -21.17 14.34
CA GLY A 412 -19.54 -20.15 14.40
C GLY A 412 -19.99 -19.63 13.03
N THR A 413 -20.94 -18.69 13.05
CA THR A 413 -21.42 -17.97 11.86
C THR A 413 -20.34 -17.02 11.31
N GLU A 414 -20.48 -16.57 10.06
CA GLU A 414 -19.56 -15.61 9.45
C GLU A 414 -19.40 -14.34 10.31
N GLU A 415 -20.50 -13.88 10.90
CA GLU A 415 -20.54 -12.69 11.75
C GLU A 415 -19.81 -12.90 13.08
N GLU A 416 -20.03 -14.05 13.74
CA GLU A 416 -19.32 -14.41 14.98
C GLU A 416 -17.80 -14.52 14.78
N LYS A 417 -17.36 -14.99 13.61
CA LYS A 417 -15.92 -15.09 13.27
C LYS A 417 -15.29 -13.73 13.02
N MET A 418 -16.06 -12.80 12.47
CA MET A 418 -15.60 -11.44 12.19
C MET A 418 -15.71 -10.53 13.41
N SER A 419 -16.58 -10.85 14.38
CA SER A 419 -16.89 -10.06 15.57
C SER A 419 -15.67 -9.46 16.30
N PRO A 420 -14.57 -10.21 16.57
CA PRO A 420 -13.39 -9.63 17.23
C PRO A 420 -12.74 -8.46 16.46
N TRP A 421 -12.89 -8.45 15.13
CA TRP A 421 -12.34 -7.44 14.23
C TRP A 421 -13.32 -6.31 13.95
N MET A 422 -14.54 -6.37 14.47
CA MET A 422 -15.61 -5.40 14.20
C MET A 422 -15.84 -4.43 15.37
N GLY A 423 -15.16 -4.57 16.51
CA GLY A 423 -15.33 -3.66 17.65
C GLY A 423 -15.16 -2.19 17.28
N ALA A 424 -14.10 -1.83 16.54
CA ALA A 424 -13.88 -0.45 16.08
C ALA A 424 -14.97 0.05 15.10
N PHE A 425 -15.65 -0.86 14.41
CA PHE A 425 -16.77 -0.53 13.54
C PHE A 425 -18.04 -0.28 14.36
N ASP A 426 -18.31 -1.10 15.37
CA ASP A 426 -19.42 -0.92 16.29
C ASP A 426 -19.29 0.38 17.10
N ASP A 427 -18.07 0.74 17.52
CA ASP A 427 -17.78 2.03 18.18
C ASP A 427 -18.19 3.22 17.29
N ASN A 428 -17.88 3.16 15.98
CA ASN A 428 -18.29 4.20 15.04
C ASN A 428 -19.82 4.26 14.88
N LEU A 429 -20.50 3.11 14.85
CA LEU A 429 -21.97 3.09 14.82
C LEU A 429 -22.58 3.68 16.10
N GLU A 430 -21.98 3.44 17.27
CA GLU A 430 -22.45 4.05 18.52
C GLU A 430 -22.36 5.59 18.46
N VAL A 431 -21.27 6.14 17.91
CA VAL A 431 -21.12 7.58 17.69
C VAL A 431 -22.22 8.12 16.77
N LEU A 432 -22.52 7.41 15.67
CA LEU A 432 -23.55 7.79 14.70
C LEU A 432 -24.99 7.64 15.24
N ASN A 433 -25.19 6.86 16.31
CA ASN A 433 -26.49 6.70 16.96
C ASN A 433 -26.76 7.77 18.04
N LYS A 434 -25.72 8.49 18.50
CA LYS A 434 -25.84 9.53 19.54
C LYS A 434 -26.44 10.85 19.03
N SER A 435 -26.59 11.02 17.71
CA SER A 435 -27.16 12.24 17.12
C SER A 435 -28.67 12.38 17.34
N ASP A 436 -29.40 11.30 17.65
CA ASP A 436 -30.84 11.32 17.95
C ASP A 436 -31.11 11.51 19.45
N ASN A 437 -30.85 12.73 19.92
CA ASN A 437 -31.14 13.11 21.31
C ASN A 437 -32.65 13.28 21.61
N ASP A 438 -33.49 13.50 20.59
CA ASP A 438 -34.93 13.77 20.75
C ASP A 438 -35.82 12.50 20.81
N ALA A 439 -35.29 11.33 20.45
CA ALA A 439 -36.01 10.07 20.57
C ALA A 439 -35.81 9.47 21.98
N GLY A 440 -36.90 9.16 22.69
CA GLY A 440 -36.83 8.39 23.94
C GLY A 440 -36.19 7.00 23.75
N GLU A 441 -35.88 6.29 24.84
CA GLU A 441 -35.15 5.00 24.80
C GLU A 441 -35.72 3.98 23.78
N TRP A 442 -37.05 3.94 23.64
CA TRP A 442 -37.71 3.04 22.69
C TRP A 442 -37.50 3.42 21.22
N GLY A 443 -37.48 4.73 20.90
CA GLY A 443 -37.21 5.22 19.55
C GLY A 443 -35.75 5.02 19.14
N ARG A 444 -34.81 5.10 20.10
CA ARG A 444 -33.40 4.78 19.87
C ARG A 444 -33.18 3.31 19.57
N ALA A 445 -33.83 2.41 20.31
CA ALA A 445 -33.74 0.96 20.08
C ALA A 445 -34.28 0.57 18.69
N ALA A 446 -35.45 1.09 18.29
CA ALA A 446 -36.03 0.82 16.97
C ALA A 446 -35.16 1.35 15.82
N THR A 447 -34.55 2.53 16.00
CA THR A 447 -33.62 3.12 15.03
C THR A 447 -32.33 2.30 14.91
N GLN A 448 -31.81 1.83 16.05
CA GLN A 448 -30.62 0.97 16.10
C GLN A 448 -30.86 -0.38 15.40
N ASP A 449 -32.02 -1.00 15.62
CA ASP A 449 -32.40 -2.24 14.94
C ASP A 449 -32.55 -2.04 13.42
N LEU A 450 -33.15 -0.92 13.00
CA LEU A 450 -33.26 -0.57 11.59
C LEU A 450 -31.89 -0.41 10.93
N ILE A 451 -30.98 0.34 11.58
CA ILE A 451 -29.59 0.53 11.09
C ILE A 451 -28.89 -0.82 10.96
N ARG A 452 -28.90 -1.63 12.03
CA ARG A 452 -28.28 -2.97 12.02
C ARG A 452 -28.86 -3.88 10.95
N SER A 453 -30.17 -3.79 10.69
CA SER A 453 -30.80 -4.60 9.63
C SER A 453 -30.27 -4.30 8.23
N ARG A 454 -29.82 -3.05 7.98
CA ARG A 454 -29.31 -2.53 6.70
C ARG A 454 -27.79 -2.65 6.52
N ILE A 455 -27.07 -3.08 7.54
CA ILE A 455 -25.63 -3.32 7.47
C ILE A 455 -25.39 -4.83 7.45
N LYS A 456 -24.59 -5.31 6.49
CA LYS A 456 -24.16 -6.70 6.40
C LYS A 456 -22.65 -6.81 6.41
N ILE A 457 -22.14 -7.49 7.43
CA ILE A 457 -20.72 -7.81 7.54
C ILE A 457 -20.47 -9.10 6.77
N LYS A 458 -19.54 -9.07 5.81
CA LYS A 458 -19.20 -10.18 4.92
C LYS A 458 -17.71 -10.37 4.80
N SER A 459 -17.28 -11.64 4.79
CA SER A 459 -15.91 -12.03 4.52
C SER A 459 -15.59 -11.89 3.03
N LEU A 460 -14.31 -11.73 2.70
CA LEU A 460 -13.84 -11.67 1.32
C LEU A 460 -14.24 -12.90 0.50
N ASN A 461 -14.26 -14.07 1.14
CA ASN A 461 -14.61 -15.33 0.47
C ASN A 461 -16.07 -15.36 0.00
N PHE A 462 -16.97 -14.72 0.76
CA PHE A 462 -18.39 -14.62 0.41
C PHE A 462 -18.63 -13.77 -0.84
N MET A 463 -17.76 -12.80 -1.11
CA MET A 463 -17.87 -11.89 -2.24
C MET A 463 -17.61 -12.59 -3.59
N ARG A 464 -16.90 -13.73 -3.57
CA ARG A 464 -16.50 -14.45 -4.77
C ARG A 464 -17.71 -15.08 -5.46
N GLY A 465 -17.84 -14.87 -6.77
CA GLY A 465 -18.90 -15.47 -7.58
C GLY A 465 -20.26 -14.76 -7.51
N ARG A 466 -20.37 -13.65 -6.78
CA ARG A 466 -21.60 -12.83 -6.68
C ARG A 466 -21.52 -11.60 -7.58
N THR A 467 -22.65 -10.90 -7.73
CA THR A 467 -22.73 -9.57 -8.31
C THR A 467 -23.60 -8.71 -7.39
N PHE A 468 -23.10 -7.53 -7.02
CA PHE A 468 -23.79 -6.61 -6.11
C PHE A 468 -24.45 -5.51 -6.92
N VAL A 469 -25.75 -5.30 -6.75
CA VAL A 469 -26.54 -4.29 -7.47
C VAL A 469 -27.17 -3.36 -6.45
N ASN A 470 -27.08 -2.05 -6.68
CA ASN A 470 -27.61 -1.02 -5.79
C ASN A 470 -27.12 -1.19 -4.33
N LYS A 471 -25.81 -1.45 -4.14
CA LYS A 471 -25.17 -1.64 -2.82
C LYS A 471 -24.16 -0.54 -2.52
N PHE A 472 -24.01 -0.22 -1.24
CA PHE A 472 -22.91 0.61 -0.74
C PHE A 472 -21.87 -0.31 -0.09
N LEU A 473 -20.79 -0.63 -0.79
CA LEU A 473 -19.79 -1.61 -0.35
C LEU A 473 -18.56 -0.92 0.24
N ILE A 474 -18.29 -1.15 1.51
CA ILE A 474 -17.10 -0.67 2.21
C ILE A 474 -16.10 -1.82 2.34
N ILE A 475 -14.88 -1.59 1.87
CA ILE A 475 -13.73 -2.48 2.01
C ILE A 475 -12.76 -1.79 2.97
N ASP A 476 -12.74 -2.24 4.23
CA ASP A 476 -11.88 -1.69 5.28
C ASP A 476 -10.56 -2.46 5.39
N GLU A 477 -9.51 -1.80 5.88
CA GLU A 477 -8.13 -2.28 5.88
C GLU A 477 -7.65 -2.79 4.50
N ALA A 478 -8.04 -2.06 3.45
CA ALA A 478 -7.77 -2.44 2.07
C ALA A 478 -6.27 -2.53 1.73
N GLN A 479 -5.38 -1.94 2.53
CA GLN A 479 -3.93 -2.03 2.34
C GLN A 479 -3.42 -3.48 2.44
N ASN A 480 -4.14 -4.34 3.18
CA ASN A 480 -3.80 -5.74 3.37
C ASN A 480 -4.28 -6.65 2.22
N LEU A 481 -4.94 -6.09 1.20
CA LEU A 481 -5.35 -6.83 0.00
C LEU A 481 -4.21 -6.87 -1.02
N THR A 482 -4.06 -8.00 -1.71
CA THR A 482 -3.27 -8.08 -2.95
C THR A 482 -4.01 -7.42 -4.13
N PRO A 483 -3.31 -6.99 -5.20
CA PRO A 483 -3.95 -6.48 -6.42
C PRO A 483 -4.98 -7.45 -7.02
N LYS A 484 -4.73 -8.76 -6.93
CA LYS A 484 -5.63 -9.80 -7.41
C LYS A 484 -6.92 -9.89 -6.59
N GLN A 485 -6.81 -9.82 -5.27
CA GLN A 485 -7.99 -9.80 -4.39
C GLN A 485 -8.80 -8.53 -4.61
N MET A 486 -8.14 -7.37 -4.67
CA MET A 486 -8.79 -6.10 -4.96
C MET A 486 -9.56 -6.14 -6.29
N LYS A 487 -8.91 -6.59 -7.38
CA LYS A 487 -9.58 -6.81 -8.67
C LYS A 487 -10.78 -7.76 -8.55
N THR A 488 -10.65 -8.82 -7.77
CA THR A 488 -11.73 -9.81 -7.57
C THR A 488 -12.94 -9.21 -6.85
N LEU A 489 -12.76 -8.24 -5.95
CA LEU A 489 -13.83 -7.53 -5.26
C LEU A 489 -14.46 -6.47 -6.14
N VAL A 490 -13.64 -5.61 -6.76
CA VAL A 490 -14.13 -4.48 -7.56
C VAL A 490 -14.96 -4.94 -8.75
N THR A 491 -14.56 -6.03 -9.40
CA THR A 491 -15.30 -6.63 -10.53
C THR A 491 -16.65 -7.26 -10.14
N ARG A 492 -17.04 -7.22 -8.86
CA ARG A 492 -18.34 -7.69 -8.36
C ARG A 492 -19.37 -6.57 -8.27
N ALA A 493 -18.97 -5.31 -8.41
CA ALA A 493 -19.92 -4.21 -8.55
C ALA A 493 -20.69 -4.37 -9.87
N GLY A 494 -21.99 -4.64 -9.73
CA GLY A 494 -22.98 -4.44 -10.78
C GLY A 494 -23.53 -3.01 -10.76
N PRO A 495 -24.54 -2.72 -11.60
CA PRO A 495 -25.09 -1.37 -11.75
C PRO A 495 -25.57 -0.75 -10.42
N GLY A 496 -25.33 0.55 -10.27
CA GLY A 496 -25.75 1.32 -9.09
C GLY A 496 -25.03 0.95 -7.81
N THR A 497 -23.92 0.20 -7.85
CA THR A 497 -23.12 -0.13 -6.68
C THR A 497 -21.95 0.83 -6.55
N LYS A 498 -21.83 1.45 -5.37
CA LYS A 498 -20.66 2.26 -4.99
C LYS A 498 -19.73 1.42 -4.13
N ILE A 499 -18.44 1.43 -4.44
CA ILE A 499 -17.38 0.77 -3.67
C ILE A 499 -16.48 1.83 -3.03
N ILE A 500 -16.20 1.64 -1.74
CA ILE A 500 -15.38 2.53 -0.92
C ILE A 500 -14.25 1.69 -0.32
N CYS A 501 -13.01 1.92 -0.75
CA CYS A 501 -11.84 1.31 -0.15
C CYS A 501 -11.22 2.26 0.88
N LEU A 502 -11.06 1.79 2.11
CA LEU A 502 -10.45 2.52 3.21
C LEU A 502 -9.15 1.82 3.60
N GLY A 503 -8.11 2.58 3.89
CA GLY A 503 -6.88 1.96 4.39
C GLY A 503 -5.80 2.95 4.81
N ASN A 504 -4.71 2.38 5.32
CA ASN A 504 -3.51 3.09 5.72
C ASN A 504 -2.28 2.36 5.16
N ILE A 505 -1.64 2.90 4.12
CA ILE A 505 -0.49 2.25 3.47
C ILE A 505 0.70 2.10 4.44
N ALA A 506 0.86 3.01 5.41
CA ALA A 506 1.90 2.91 6.42
C ALA A 506 1.67 1.78 7.45
N GLN A 507 0.51 1.13 7.43
CA GLN A 507 0.12 0.08 8.37
C GLN A 507 -0.31 -1.18 7.62
N ILE A 508 0.64 -1.79 6.91
CA ILE A 508 0.46 -3.11 6.30
C ILE A 508 0.78 -4.17 7.35
N ASP A 509 -0.22 -4.96 7.71
CA ASP A 509 -0.10 -5.96 8.78
C ASP A 509 0.50 -7.28 8.27
N THR A 510 0.48 -7.50 6.95
CA THR A 510 0.98 -8.74 6.35
C THR A 510 2.43 -8.62 5.88
N PRO A 511 3.33 -9.56 6.23
CA PRO A 511 4.74 -9.50 5.84
C PRO A 511 4.97 -9.77 4.34
N TYR A 512 3.92 -10.20 3.61
CA TYR A 512 4.00 -10.52 2.19
C TYR A 512 3.67 -9.34 1.28
N LEU A 513 3.21 -8.23 1.84
CA LEU A 513 2.91 -7.02 1.10
C LEU A 513 3.83 -5.90 1.56
N THR A 514 4.11 -5.03 0.61
CA THR A 514 4.79 -3.75 0.78
C THR A 514 3.87 -2.65 0.28
N GLU A 515 4.19 -1.41 0.60
CA GLU A 515 3.42 -0.26 0.15
C GLU A 515 3.23 -0.25 -1.38
N GLY A 516 4.28 -0.63 -2.11
CA GLY A 516 4.25 -0.75 -3.57
C GLY A 516 3.58 -2.00 -4.13
N SER A 517 3.38 -3.04 -3.33
CA SER A 517 2.69 -4.27 -3.76
C SER A 517 1.28 -4.40 -3.22
N SER A 518 0.83 -3.45 -2.39
CA SER A 518 -0.54 -3.39 -1.89
C SER A 518 -1.55 -3.20 -3.03
N GLY A 519 -2.65 -3.95 -2.94
CA GLY A 519 -3.79 -3.83 -3.82
C GLY A 519 -4.47 -2.47 -3.75
N LEU A 520 -4.38 -1.77 -2.61
CA LEU A 520 -4.89 -0.42 -2.45
C LEU A 520 -4.09 0.59 -3.26
N THR A 521 -2.76 0.56 -3.15
CA THR A 521 -1.86 1.38 -3.99
C THR A 521 -2.09 1.11 -5.47
N TYR A 522 -2.22 -0.16 -5.84
CA TYR A 522 -2.48 -0.58 -7.22
C TYR A 522 -3.78 0.04 -7.78
N VAL A 523 -4.89 0.04 -7.03
CA VAL A 523 -6.14 0.63 -7.56
C VAL A 523 -6.12 2.14 -7.56
N VAL A 524 -5.49 2.80 -6.60
CA VAL A 524 -5.35 4.27 -6.64
C VAL A 524 -4.64 4.70 -7.92
N ASP A 525 -3.53 4.03 -8.27
CA ASP A 525 -2.78 4.34 -9.50
C ASP A 525 -3.60 4.05 -10.78
N ARG A 526 -4.33 2.93 -10.82
CA ARG A 526 -5.08 2.52 -12.03
C ARG A 526 -6.39 3.25 -12.24
N PHE A 527 -7.01 3.77 -11.18
CA PHE A 527 -8.28 4.47 -11.24
C PHE A 527 -8.10 6.00 -11.32
N LYS A 528 -6.92 6.56 -10.98
CA LYS A 528 -6.70 8.01 -11.06
C LYS A 528 -7.06 8.57 -12.44
N GLY A 529 -7.84 9.65 -12.45
CA GLY A 529 -8.34 10.29 -13.67
C GLY A 529 -9.52 9.61 -14.35
N TRP A 530 -10.01 8.45 -13.89
CA TRP A 530 -11.28 7.91 -14.35
C TRP A 530 -12.44 8.69 -13.72
N GLY A 531 -13.34 9.21 -14.56
CA GLY A 531 -14.38 10.17 -14.17
C GLY A 531 -15.41 9.68 -13.15
N HIS A 532 -15.50 8.36 -12.93
CA HIS A 532 -16.37 7.74 -11.94
C HIS A 532 -15.61 7.25 -10.70
N SER A 533 -14.37 7.72 -10.52
CA SER A 533 -13.61 7.42 -9.32
C SER A 533 -12.99 8.64 -8.67
N GLY A 534 -12.81 8.58 -7.36
CA GLY A 534 -12.16 9.62 -6.58
C GLY A 534 -11.21 9.03 -5.56
N HIS A 535 -10.18 9.80 -5.25
CA HIS A 535 -9.20 9.45 -4.24
C HIS A 535 -8.96 10.67 -3.34
N VAL A 536 -8.81 10.45 -2.04
CA VAL A 536 -8.36 11.47 -1.07
C VAL A 536 -7.44 10.81 -0.05
N THR A 537 -6.27 11.40 0.14
CA THR A 537 -5.41 11.12 1.29
C THR A 537 -5.72 12.11 2.42
N LEU A 538 -6.12 11.57 3.57
CA LEU A 538 -6.32 12.27 4.84
C LEU A 538 -4.98 12.23 5.60
N ALA A 539 -4.21 13.31 5.50
CA ALA A 539 -2.90 13.44 6.11
C ALA A 539 -2.98 13.80 7.60
N ARG A 540 -4.00 14.55 8.02
CA ARG A 540 -4.14 14.99 9.43
C ARG A 540 -5.24 14.26 10.17
N GLY A 541 -4.87 13.59 11.25
CA GLY A 541 -5.80 13.01 12.21
C GLY A 541 -6.41 14.08 13.11
N GLU A 542 -7.64 13.86 13.57
CA GLU A 542 -8.29 14.67 14.62
C GLU A 542 -8.21 13.88 15.93
N ARG A 543 -6.99 13.57 16.39
CA ARG A 543 -6.79 12.73 17.57
C ARG A 543 -6.63 13.55 18.85
N SER A 544 -6.57 12.83 19.97
CA SER A 544 -6.11 13.40 21.22
C SER A 544 -4.62 13.72 21.14
N ARG A 545 -4.17 14.72 21.90
CA ARG A 545 -2.76 15.13 21.97
C ARG A 545 -1.78 13.97 22.21
N LEU A 546 -2.21 12.93 22.94
CA LEU A 546 -1.41 11.74 23.22
C LEU A 546 -1.18 10.90 21.96
N ALA A 547 -2.24 10.65 21.19
CA ALA A 547 -2.17 9.76 20.04
C ALA A 547 -1.54 10.44 18.81
N ASP A 548 -1.54 11.77 18.74
CA ASP A 548 -0.73 12.52 17.77
C ASP A 548 0.75 12.41 18.12
N HIS A 549 1.13 12.71 19.38
CA HIS A 549 2.52 12.62 19.81
C HIS A 549 3.08 11.19 19.65
N ALA A 550 2.29 10.16 20.00
CA ALA A 550 2.71 8.77 19.86
C ALA A 550 3.00 8.37 18.40
N SER A 551 2.26 8.89 17.41
CA SER A 551 2.51 8.59 15.99
C SER A 551 3.69 9.35 15.40
N GLU A 552 4.16 10.41 16.05
CA GLU A 552 5.37 11.13 15.65
C GLU A 552 6.65 10.49 16.22
N VAL A 553 6.58 9.85 17.39
CA VAL A 553 7.77 9.38 18.13
C VAL A 553 7.98 7.86 18.16
N LEU A 554 6.98 7.06 17.80
CA LEU A 554 7.03 5.60 17.69
C LEU A 554 6.95 5.20 16.22
#